data_AF-A0A8T4NDB0-F1
#
_entry.id   AF-A0A8T4NDB0-F1
#
_cell.length_a   1.000
_cell.length_b   1.000
_cell.length_c   1.000
_cell.angle_alpha   90.00
_cell.angle_beta   90.00
_cell.angle_gamma   90.00
#
_symmetry.space_group_name_H-M   'P 1'
#
loop_
_entity.id
_entity.type
_entity.pdbx_description
1 polymer ?
#
loop_
_entity_poly.entity_id
_entity_poly.type
_entity_poly.pdbx_seq_one_letter_code
_entity_poly.pdbx_strand_id
1 'polypeptide(L)'
;MAKRMSIGYVPQELDDNPGINQYTQYIGRIVTVGVRGMGVAKGRVEQIVNGEMLLQKDDRPNTPPIRISIKDIAMLEPKTIIPVRY
;
A
#
# COMPACT_ATOMS: atom_id res chain seq x y z
N MET A 1 -17.86 18.86 34.57
CA MET A 1 -16.41 18.57 34.50
C MET A 1 -16.24 17.14 34.00
N ALA A 2 -16.06 16.96 32.70
CA ALA A 2 -15.78 15.66 32.08
C ALA A 2 -14.50 15.80 31.24
N LYS A 3 -13.38 15.34 31.78
CA LYS A 3 -12.10 15.25 31.08
C LYS A 3 -11.78 13.77 30.88
N ARG A 4 -11.72 13.32 29.62
CA ARG A 4 -10.71 12.37 29.10
C ARG A 4 -10.47 12.71 27.63
N MET A 5 -9.49 13.57 27.42
CA MET A 5 -8.75 13.68 26.16
C MET A 5 -8.13 12.31 25.84
N SER A 6 -8.21 11.91 24.58
CA SER A 6 -7.20 11.16 23.81
C SER A 6 -7.80 10.91 22.43
N ILE A 7 -7.75 11.91 21.56
CA ILE A 7 -7.85 11.66 20.12
C ILE A 7 -6.54 10.96 19.81
N GLY A 8 -6.56 9.64 19.66
CA GLY A 8 -5.42 8.90 19.17
C GLY A 8 -4.97 9.57 17.88
N TYR A 9 -3.77 10.15 17.91
CA TYR A 9 -3.16 10.80 16.76
C TYR A 9 -2.85 9.68 15.76
N VAL A 10 -3.80 9.36 14.88
CA VAL A 10 -3.45 8.80 13.59
C VAL A 10 -2.66 9.92 12.92
N PRO A 11 -1.34 9.81 12.70
CA PRO A 11 -0.62 10.86 12.01
C PRO A 11 -1.30 11.08 10.67
N GLN A 12 -1.98 12.22 10.56
CA GLN A 12 -2.68 12.71 9.39
C GLN A 12 -1.69 13.20 8.32
N GLU A 13 -0.65 12.42 8.05
CA GLU A 13 0.10 12.55 6.78
C GLU A 13 -0.73 11.98 5.59
N LEU A 14 -1.98 11.57 5.88
CA LEU A 14 -2.97 10.98 4.99
C LEU A 14 -4.00 11.99 4.43
N ASP A 15 -4.08 13.22 4.95
CA ASP A 15 -5.16 14.15 4.58
C ASP A 15 -4.90 14.92 3.26
N ASP A 16 -3.64 15.12 2.85
CA ASP A 16 -3.30 15.95 1.67
C ASP A 16 -2.97 15.17 0.38
N ASN A 17 -3.11 13.84 0.37
CA ASN A 17 -2.83 13.02 -0.81
C ASN A 17 -4.03 12.14 -1.17
N PRO A 18 -5.00 12.65 -1.95
CA PRO A 18 -6.21 11.89 -2.33
C PRO A 18 -5.89 10.57 -3.03
N GLY A 19 -4.71 10.45 -3.64
CA GLY A 19 -4.21 9.21 -4.21
C GLY A 19 -3.82 8.13 -3.20
N ILE A 20 -3.47 8.44 -1.95
CA ILE A 20 -3.03 7.44 -0.96
C ILE A 20 -4.21 6.62 -0.43
N ASN A 21 -5.35 7.28 -0.15
CA ASN A 21 -6.52 6.63 0.46
C ASN A 21 -7.13 5.52 -0.41
N GLN A 22 -7.04 5.62 -1.73
CA GLN A 22 -7.47 4.56 -2.64
C GLN A 22 -6.54 3.34 -2.63
N TYR A 23 -5.29 3.47 -2.17
CA TYR A 23 -4.31 2.39 -2.17
C TYR A 23 -4.14 1.69 -0.82
N THR A 24 -4.52 2.34 0.29
CA THR A 24 -4.42 1.75 1.64
C THR A 24 -5.23 0.46 1.79
N GLN A 25 -6.33 0.29 1.03
CA GLN A 25 -7.10 -0.95 0.98
C GLN A 25 -6.32 -2.17 0.45
N TYR A 26 -5.19 -1.94 -0.22
CA TYR A 26 -4.33 -3.00 -0.74
C TYR A 26 -3.24 -3.43 0.25
N ILE A 27 -3.08 -2.73 1.38
CA ILE A 27 -2.17 -3.12 2.46
C ILE A 27 -2.51 -4.55 2.92
N GLY A 28 -1.50 -5.41 2.99
CA GLY A 28 -1.60 -6.84 3.29
C GLY A 28 -1.99 -7.72 2.08
N ARG A 29 -2.36 -7.15 0.93
CA ARG A 29 -2.74 -7.89 -0.27
C ARG A 29 -1.59 -8.05 -1.25
N ILE A 30 -1.61 -9.15 -2.00
CA ILE A 30 -0.71 -9.34 -3.14
C ILE A 30 -1.27 -8.59 -4.33
N VAL A 31 -0.51 -7.64 -4.84
CA VAL A 31 -0.86 -6.80 -5.97
C VAL A 31 0.20 -6.91 -7.07
N THR A 32 -0.24 -6.58 -8.28
CA THR A 32 0.65 -6.34 -9.41
C THR A 32 0.64 -4.84 -9.69
N VAL A 33 1.79 -4.18 -9.51
CA VAL A 33 1.99 -2.74 -9.68
C VAL A 33 2.76 -2.51 -10.97
N GLY A 34 2.17 -1.83 -11.95
CA GLY A 34 2.87 -1.28 -13.11
C GLY A 34 3.43 0.09 -12.77
N VAL A 35 4.74 0.26 -12.86
CA VAL A 35 5.48 1.49 -12.57
C VAL A 35 6.03 2.07 -13.86
N ARG A 36 5.78 3.36 -14.13
CA ARG A 36 6.30 4.06 -15.32
C ARG A 36 7.83 4.03 -15.30
N GLY A 37 8.44 3.58 -16.39
CA GLY A 37 9.91 3.53 -16.53
C GLY A 37 10.62 2.39 -15.78
N MET A 38 9.95 1.67 -14.88
CA MET A 38 10.52 0.51 -14.17
C MET A 38 9.89 -0.84 -14.55
N GLY A 39 8.73 -0.84 -15.20
CA GLY A 39 8.02 -2.06 -15.61
C GLY A 39 7.03 -2.53 -14.55
N VAL A 40 6.80 -3.84 -14.45
CA VAL A 40 5.78 -4.42 -13.58
C VAL A 40 6.43 -5.13 -12.39
N ALA A 41 5.97 -4.82 -11.19
CA ALA A 41 6.39 -5.44 -9.93
C ALA A 41 5.21 -6.15 -9.28
N LYS A 42 5.41 -7.39 -8.81
CA LYS A 42 4.41 -8.16 -8.07
C LYS A 42 4.90 -8.40 -6.64
N GLY A 43 4.02 -8.19 -5.67
CA GLY A 43 4.36 -8.42 -4.27
C GLY A 43 3.21 -8.08 -3.33
N ARG A 44 3.44 -8.28 -2.03
CA ARG A 44 2.52 -7.88 -0.97
C ARG A 44 2.76 -6.42 -0.60
N VAL A 45 1.71 -5.62 -0.54
CA VAL A 45 1.83 -4.26 0.00
C VAL A 45 1.96 -4.37 1.51
N GLU A 46 3.07 -3.91 2.09
CA GLU A 46 3.23 -3.90 3.55
C GLU A 46 2.71 -2.62 4.17
N GLN A 47 3.02 -1.49 3.55
CA GLN A 47 2.66 -0.19 4.08
C GLN A 47 2.63 0.84 2.95
N ILE A 48 1.89 1.93 3.16
CA ILE A 48 1.89 3.09 2.29
C ILE A 48 2.11 4.31 3.17
N VAL A 49 3.21 5.03 2.94
CA VAL A 49 3.61 6.20 3.74
C VAL A 49 4.16 7.26 2.80
N ASN A 50 3.90 8.53 3.07
CA ASN A 50 4.48 9.66 2.31
C ASN A 50 4.28 9.59 0.78
N GLY A 51 3.18 8.98 0.33
CA GLY A 51 2.92 8.79 -1.10
C GLY A 51 3.79 7.71 -1.75
N GLU A 52 4.46 6.87 -0.95
CA GLU A 52 5.23 5.71 -1.40
C GLU A 52 4.58 4.42 -0.89
N MET A 53 4.52 3.42 -1.77
CA MET A 53 4.06 2.07 -1.47
C MET A 53 5.26 1.17 -1.23
N LEU A 54 5.30 0.51 -0.08
CA LEU A 54 6.27 -0.53 0.27
C LEU A 54 5.73 -1.88 -0.19
N LEU A 55 6.38 -2.46 -1.21
CA LEU A 55 6.02 -3.72 -1.82
C LEU A 55 7.05 -4.81 -1.48
N GLN A 56 6.67 -5.77 -0.66
CA GLN A 56 7.48 -6.96 -0.37
C GLN A 56 7.30 -7.99 -1.48
N LYS A 57 8.39 -8.41 -2.14
CA LYS A 57 8.34 -9.44 -3.18
C LYS A 57 8.01 -10.81 -2.55
N ASP A 58 6.94 -11.44 -3.05
CA ASP A 58 6.42 -12.71 -2.55
C ASP A 58 7.45 -13.86 -2.69
N ASP A 59 8.15 -13.90 -3.83
CA ASP A 59 9.19 -14.90 -4.12
C ASP A 59 10.46 -14.78 -3.25
N ARG A 60 10.66 -13.67 -2.53
CA ARG A 60 11.89 -13.43 -1.76
C ARG A 60 11.61 -12.66 -0.46
N PRO A 61 11.14 -13.33 0.60
CA PRO A 61 10.84 -12.68 1.88
C PRO A 61 12.07 -12.04 2.55
N ASN A 62 13.29 -12.49 2.21
CA ASN A 62 14.54 -11.92 2.72
C ASN A 62 15.05 -10.72 1.91
N THR A 63 14.39 -10.35 0.81
CA THR A 63 14.76 -9.16 0.03
C THR A 63 14.10 -7.93 0.66
N PRO A 64 14.80 -6.78 0.78
CA PRO A 64 14.17 -5.57 1.29
C PRO A 64 12.94 -5.18 0.45
N PRO A 65 11.90 -4.61 1.09
CA PRO A 65 10.71 -4.14 0.38
C PRO A 65 11.06 -3.02 -0.60
N ILE A 66 10.40 -3.04 -1.75
CA ILE A 66 10.61 -2.05 -2.81
C ILE A 66 9.73 -0.86 -2.51
N ARG A 67 10.31 0.34 -2.51
CA ARG A 67 9.56 1.59 -2.43
C ARG A 67 9.16 2.01 -3.82
N ILE A 68 7.87 2.21 -4.03
CA ILE A 68 7.28 2.63 -5.31
C ILE A 68 6.52 3.92 -5.05
N SER A 69 6.89 5.02 -5.70
CA SER A 69 6.09 6.23 -5.60
C SER A 69 4.73 6.01 -6.22
N ILE A 70 3.68 6.37 -5.49
CA ILE A 70 2.30 6.26 -5.97
C ILE A 70 2.08 7.11 -7.23
N LYS A 71 2.83 8.22 -7.38
CA LYS A 71 2.77 9.08 -8.57
C LYS A 71 3.27 8.39 -9.84
N ASP A 72 4.16 7.41 -9.68
CA ASP A 72 4.75 6.65 -10.79
C ASP A 72 3.97 5.37 -11.10
N ILE A 73 2.96 5.03 -10.29
CA ILE A 73 2.08 3.88 -10.54
C ILE A 73 1.22 4.19 -11.76
N ALA A 74 1.49 3.50 -12.87
CA ALA A 74 0.68 3.52 -14.07
C ALA A 74 -0.57 2.64 -13.95
N MET A 75 -0.45 1.54 -13.21
CA MET A 75 -1.47 0.51 -13.09
C MET A 75 -1.32 -0.20 -11.75
N LEU A 76 -2.42 -0.44 -11.06
CA LEU A 76 -2.44 -1.27 -9.87
C LEU A 76 -3.57 -2.28 -9.99
N GLU A 77 -3.23 -3.54 -10.17
CA GLU A 77 -4.21 -4.62 -10.22
C GLU A 77 -4.18 -5.42 -8.92
N PRO A 78 -5.26 -5.39 -8.13
CA PRO A 78 -5.46 -6.41 -7.12
C PRO A 78 -5.71 -7.73 -7.86
N LYS A 79 -4.87 -8.75 -7.65
CA LYS A 79 -5.36 -10.11 -7.92
C LYS A 79 -6.46 -10.35 -6.89
N THR A 80 -7.71 -10.32 -7.33
CA THR A 80 -8.85 -10.82 -6.57
C THR A 80 -8.43 -12.16 -5.96
N ILE A 81 -8.29 -12.19 -4.64
CA ILE A 81 -8.19 -13.43 -3.90
C ILE A 81 -9.51 -14.14 -4.22
N ILE A 82 -9.45 -15.19 -5.03
CA ILE A 82 -10.59 -16.06 -5.29
C ILE A 82 -11.02 -16.55 -3.90
N PRO A 83 -12.22 -16.22 -3.40
CA PRO A 83 -12.68 -16.80 -2.15
C PRO A 83 -12.83 -18.30 -2.41
N VAL A 84 -11.88 -19.08 -1.89
CA VAL A 84 -12.05 -20.53 -1.79
C VAL A 84 -13.21 -20.73 -0.82
N ARG A 85 -14.41 -21.00 -1.36
CA ARG A 85 -15.53 -21.52 -0.57
C ARG A 85 -15.15 -22.94 -0.21
N TYR A 86 -14.96 -23.21 1.08
CA TYR A 86 -15.05 -24.55 1.65
C TYR A 86 -16.32 -24.65 2.47
#